data_AF-A0A2V5YND4-F1
#
_entry.id   AF-A0A2V5YND4-F1
#
_cell.length_a   1.000
_cell.length_b   1.000
_cell.length_c   1.000
_cell.angle_alpha   90.00
_cell.angle_beta   90.00
_cell.angle_gamma   90.00
#
_symmetry.space_group_name_H-M   'P 1'
#
loop_
_entity.id
_entity.type
_entity.pdbx_description
1 polymer ?
#
loop_
_entity_poly.entity_id
_entity_poly.type
_entity_poly.pdbx_seq_one_letter_code
_entity_poly.pdbx_strand_id
1 'polypeptide(L)' 'MALAPHLAHFKAPQQIHFVPELPKTATGKVQKYVLRGKPAISKQ' A
#
# COMPACT_ATOMS: atom_id res chain seq x y z
N MET A 1 -9.99 -0.55 -18.07
CA MET A 1 -8.90 -0.71 -17.09
C MET A 1 -8.80 -2.19 -16.73
N ALA A 2 -8.14 -3.00 -17.58
CA ALA A 2 -8.06 -4.44 -17.40
C ALA A 2 -6.67 -4.80 -16.85
N LEU A 3 -6.60 -5.15 -15.56
CA LEU A 3 -5.40 -5.70 -14.92
C LEU A 3 -5.15 -7.18 -15.31
N ALA A 4 -5.92 -7.68 -16.28
CA ALA A 4 -6.15 -9.09 -16.55
C ALA A 4 -5.01 -9.90 -17.23
N PRO A 5 -3.99 -9.35 -17.92
CA PRO A 5 -2.99 -10.23 -18.56
C PRO A 5 -1.92 -10.77 -17.60
N HIS A 6 -1.81 -10.27 -16.38
CA HIS A 6 -0.67 -10.59 -15.50
C HIS A 6 -1.06 -11.21 -14.14
N LEU A 7 -2.34 -11.17 -13.76
CA LEU A 7 -2.81 -11.66 -12.46
C LEU A 7 -4.10 -12.47 -12.62
N ALA A 8 -4.18 -13.58 -11.90
CA ALA A 8 -5.44 -14.31 -11.73
C ALA A 8 -6.47 -13.42 -11.04
N HIS A 9 -7.75 -13.58 -11.39
CA HIS A 9 -8.83 -12.68 -10.96
C HIS A 9 -8.90 -12.51 -9.43
N PHE A 10 -8.75 -13.58 -8.65
CA PHE A 10 -8.79 -13.53 -7.18
C PHE A 10 -7.63 -12.77 -6.52
N LYS A 11 -6.55 -12.49 -7.25
CA LYS A 11 -5.41 -11.70 -6.77
C LYS A 11 -5.53 -10.23 -7.11
N ALA A 12 -6.55 -9.84 -7.87
CA ALA A 12 -6.78 -8.43 -8.18
C ALA A 12 -7.15 -7.67 -6.88
N PRO A 13 -6.64 -6.44 -6.70
CA PRO A 13 -7.01 -5.63 -5.55
C PRO A 13 -8.50 -5.28 -5.64
N GLN A 14 -9.21 -5.38 -4.50
CA GLN A 14 -10.62 -5.00 -4.42
C GLN A 14 -10.82 -3.48 -4.51
N GLN A 15 -9.83 -2.71 -4.06
CA GLN A 15 -9.87 -1.25 -4.01
C GLN A 15 -8.51 -0.68 -4.40
N ILE A 16 -8.54 0.46 -5.11
CA ILE A 16 -7.35 1.23 -5.50
C ILE A 16 -7.59 2.67 -5.05
N HIS A 17 -6.68 3.18 -4.21
CA HIS A 17 -6.73 4.54 -3.72
C HIS A 17 -5.65 5.36 -4.41
N PHE A 18 -6.06 6.42 -5.10
CA PHE A 18 -5.14 7.42 -5.63
C PHE A 18 -4.87 8.46 -4.54
N VAL A 19 -3.59 8.76 -4.33
CA VAL A 19 -3.13 9.73 -3.35
C VAL A 19 -2.15 10.69 -4.03
N PRO A 20 -2.07 11.96 -3.59
CA PRO A 20 -1.12 12.92 -4.16
C PRO A 20 0.33 12.47 -3.95
N GLU A 21 0.63 11.86 -2.79
CA GLU A 21 1.95 11.30 -2.51
C GLU A 21 1.88 10.11 -1.55
N LEU A 22 2.91 9.26 -1.60
CA LEU A 22 3.06 8.15 -0.67
C LEU A 22 3.83 8.60 0.58
N PRO A 23 3.41 8.18 1.79
CA PRO A 23 4.16 8.48 3.01
C PRO A 23 5.52 7.79 2.94
N LYS A 24 6.60 8.58 3.03
CA LYS A 24 7.98 8.09 2.93
C LYS A 24 8.83 8.54 4.12
N THR A 25 9.90 7.81 4.42
CA THR A 25 10.92 8.22 5.40
C THR A 25 11.83 9.30 4.81
N ALA A 26 12.70 9.89 5.64
CA ALA A 26 13.75 10.81 5.18
C ALA A 26 14.66 10.21 4.09
N THR A 27 14.81 8.89 4.06
CA THR A 27 15.57 8.15 3.03
C THR A 27 14.71 7.67 1.86
N GLY A 28 13.44 8.07 1.78
CA GLY A 28 12.54 7.76 0.67
C GLY A 28 11.83 6.40 0.75
N LYS A 29 11.99 5.63 1.82
CA LYS A 29 11.31 4.32 1.97
C LYS A 29 9.83 4.53 2.30
N VAL A 30 8.94 3.79 1.62
CA VAL A 30 7.49 3.87 1.88
C VAL A 30 7.14 3.35 3.28
N GLN A 31 6.39 4.15 4.03
CA GLN A 31 5.97 3.85 5.39
C GLN A 31 4.63 3.08 5.40
N LYS A 32 4.68 1.77 5.12
CA LYS A 32 3.47 0.92 5.01
C LYS A 32 2.62 0.87 6.27
N TYR A 33 3.17 1.13 7.46
CA TYR A 33 2.40 1.10 8.71
C TYR A 33 1.41 2.27 8.77
N VAL A 34 1.79 3.45 8.24
CA VAL A 34 0.90 4.61 8.09
C VAL A 34 -0.27 4.26 7.16
N LEU A 35 0.01 3.66 6.01
CA LEU A 35 -1.01 3.21 5.06
C LEU A 35 -1.96 2.14 5.62
N ARG A 36 -1.53 1.41 6.66
CA ARG A 36 -2.32 0.36 7.32
C ARG A 36 -2.99 0.84 8.61
N GLY A 37 -2.83 2.11 8.99
CA GLY A 37 -3.33 2.65 10.26
C GLY A 37 -2.77 1.96 11.50
N LYS A 38 -1.55 1.39 11.43
CA LYS A 38 -0.91 0.65 12.52
C LYS A 38 0.26 1.45 13.10
N PRO A 39 0.58 1.30 14.40
CA PRO A 39 1.78 1.90 14.96
C PRO A 39 3.05 1.29 14.33
N ALA A 40 4.12 2.09 14.25
CA ALA A 40 5.41 1.65 13.71
C ALA A 40 6.05 0.54 14.54
N ILE A 41 5.82 0.58 15.86
CA ILE A 41 6.33 -0.38 16.85
C ILE A 41 5.13 -0.87 17.64
N SER A 42 4.94 -2.19 17.70
CA SER A 42 4.01 -2.79 18.66
C SER A 42 4.58 -2.65 20.05
N LYS A 43 3.83 -2.10 21.01
CA LYS A 43 4.18 -2.25 22.43
C LYS A 43 4.26 -3.74 22.72
N GLN A 44 5.41 -4.17 23.24
CA GLN A 44 5.62 -5.51 23.77
C GLN A 44 4.89 -5.65 25.10
#